data_AF-F9DST4-F1
#
_entry.id   AF-F9DST4-F1
#
_cell.length_a   1.000
_cell.length_b   1.000
_cell.length_c   1.000
_cell.angle_alpha   90.00
_cell.angle_beta   90.00
_cell.angle_gamma   90.00
#
_symmetry.space_group_name_H-M   'P 1'
#
loop_
_entity.id
_entity.type
_entity.pdbx_description
1 polymer ?
#
loop_
_entity_poly.entity_id
_entity_poly.type
_entity_poly.pdbx_seq_one_letter_code
_entity_poly.pdbx_strand_id
1 'polypeptide(L)'
;GDYVSLQFAVEEVQAKDMDPALLKELSTESYGKMVVYAVLQQEDKNKYGLKMVTAEKPDSGVFLKGRMHYYGQSPYNPQTTYYANFLPDRFYVPENTGKRLEDLSREGQLIAKIKVHNGYAVLQDIVQK
;
A
#
# COMPACT_ATOMS: atom_id res chain seq x y z
N GLY A 1 12.44 -23.10 0.63
CA GLY A 1 11.58 -22.01 1.11
C GLY A 1 11.87 -20.79 0.27
N ASP A 2 10.84 -20.07 -0.16
CA ASP A 2 10.92 -19.06 -1.22
C ASP A 2 10.63 -17.65 -0.68
N TYR A 3 11.05 -16.63 -1.43
CA TYR A 3 10.63 -15.26 -1.18
C TYR A 3 9.75 -14.78 -2.31
N VAL A 4 8.63 -14.17 -1.96
CA VAL A 4 7.72 -13.53 -2.92
C VAL A 4 7.77 -12.02 -2.74
N SER A 5 7.57 -11.31 -3.86
CA SER A 5 7.32 -9.88 -3.85
C SER A 5 5.82 -9.62 -3.71
N LEU A 6 5.44 -8.70 -2.82
CA LEU A 6 4.05 -8.33 -2.58
C LEU A 6 3.80 -6.90 -3.05
N GLN A 7 2.67 -6.69 -3.69
CA GLN A 7 2.13 -5.37 -3.99
C GLN A 7 0.82 -5.22 -3.22
N PHE A 8 0.74 -4.26 -2.30
CA PHE A 8 -0.47 -4.06 -1.50
C PHE A 8 -1.40 -3.04 -2.16
N ALA A 9 -2.71 -3.24 -2.01
CA ALA A 9 -3.71 -2.34 -2.57
C ALA A 9 -3.58 -0.89 -2.04
N VAL A 10 -3.10 -0.71 -0.81
CA VAL A 10 -2.88 0.62 -0.21
C VAL A 10 -1.69 1.38 -0.82
N GLU A 11 -0.88 0.73 -1.66
CA GLU A 11 0.30 1.29 -2.31
C GLU A 11 0.04 1.73 -3.75
N GLU A 12 -1.13 1.40 -4.30
CA GLU A 12 -1.57 1.79 -5.64
C GLU A 12 -2.86 2.61 -5.53
N VAL A 13 -2.79 3.92 -5.81
CA VAL A 13 -3.88 4.86 -5.53
C VAL A 13 -4.19 5.74 -6.73
N GLN A 14 -5.43 6.24 -6.77
CA GLN A 14 -5.88 7.21 -7.78
C GLN A 14 -5.89 8.61 -7.19
N ALA A 15 -5.93 9.65 -8.03
CA ALA A 15 -5.93 11.04 -7.58
C ALA A 15 -7.05 11.36 -6.57
N LYS A 16 -8.21 10.71 -6.68
CA LYS A 16 -9.34 10.87 -5.76
C LYS A 16 -9.06 10.41 -4.32
N ASP A 17 -8.07 9.52 -4.15
CA ASP A 17 -7.68 8.94 -2.88
C ASP A 17 -6.52 9.74 -2.24
N MET A 18 -6.13 10.87 -2.84
CA MET A 18 -5.00 11.69 -2.41
C MET A 18 -5.47 13.08 -1.96
N ASP A 19 -4.76 13.62 -0.98
CA ASP A 19 -4.90 15.01 -0.56
C ASP A 19 -4.60 15.95 -1.75
N PRO A 20 -5.49 16.88 -2.10
CA PRO A 20 -5.24 17.85 -3.17
C PRO A 20 -3.98 18.69 -2.96
N ALA A 21 -3.57 18.95 -1.71
CA ALA A 21 -2.32 19.65 -1.42
C ALA A 21 -1.11 18.79 -1.82
N LEU A 22 -1.13 17.50 -1.47
CA LEU A 22 -0.10 16.54 -1.87
C LEU A 22 0.03 16.48 -3.40
N LEU A 23 -1.10 16.36 -4.12
CA LEU A 23 -1.09 16.31 -5.60
C LEU A 23 -0.40 17.52 -6.25
N LYS A 24 -0.52 18.71 -5.66
CA LYS A 24 0.11 19.94 -6.17
C LYS A 24 1.61 19.96 -5.95
N GLU A 25 2.11 19.25 -4.95
CA GLU A 25 3.53 19.18 -4.61
C GLU A 25 4.27 18.04 -5.32
N LEU A 26 3.55 17.07 -5.89
CA LEU A 26 4.15 15.95 -6.60
C LEU A 26 4.96 16.41 -7.81
N SER A 27 6.19 15.95 -7.88
CA SER A 27 7.04 16.08 -9.05
C SER A 27 7.86 14.80 -9.25
N THR A 28 8.42 14.61 -10.44
CA THR A 28 9.34 13.49 -10.68
C THR A 28 10.61 13.59 -9.81
N GLU A 29 10.99 14.79 -9.38
CA GLU A 29 12.15 15.01 -8.50
C GLU A 29 11.90 14.56 -7.05
N SER A 30 10.62 14.44 -6.65
CA SER A 30 10.21 14.04 -5.31
C SER A 30 10.13 12.51 -5.13
N TYR A 31 10.35 11.74 -6.20
CA TYR A 31 10.35 10.27 -6.16
C TYR A 31 11.36 9.72 -5.15
N GLY A 32 10.86 8.85 -4.27
CA GLY A 32 11.64 8.24 -3.20
C GLY A 32 12.10 9.20 -2.09
N LYS A 33 11.73 10.49 -2.16
CA LYS A 33 12.13 11.51 -1.18
C LYS A 33 10.96 11.99 -0.34
N MET A 34 9.80 12.21 -0.97
CA MET A 34 8.63 12.74 -0.30
C MET A 34 8.04 11.69 0.65
N VAL A 35 7.99 12.03 1.94
CA VAL A 35 7.32 11.24 2.96
C VAL A 35 5.82 11.46 2.85
N VAL A 36 5.07 10.37 2.87
CA VAL A 36 3.60 10.41 2.84
C VAL A 36 3.03 9.44 3.85
N TYR A 37 1.75 9.62 4.16
CA TYR A 37 1.00 8.83 5.10
C TYR A 37 -0.26 8.30 4.43
N ALA A 38 -0.44 6.98 4.42
CA ALA A 38 -1.71 6.36 4.10
C ALA A 38 -2.56 6.33 5.37
N VAL A 39 -3.64 7.12 5.39
CA VAL A 39 -4.63 7.12 6.47
C VAL A 39 -5.57 5.94 6.24
N LEU A 40 -5.71 5.08 7.24
CA LEU A 40 -6.55 3.90 7.16
C LEU A 40 -7.87 4.13 7.89
N GLN A 41 -8.95 3.60 7.32
CA GLN A 41 -10.26 3.57 7.96
C GLN A 41 -10.74 2.13 8.10
N GLN A 42 -11.44 1.87 9.19
CA GLN A 42 -12.06 0.57 9.40
C GLN A 42 -13.24 0.39 8.46
N GLU A 43 -13.21 -0.66 7.65
CA GLU A 43 -14.31 -1.03 6.74
C GLU A 43 -15.22 -2.09 7.38
N ASP A 44 -14.60 -3.08 8.02
CA ASP A 44 -15.27 -4.18 8.73
C ASP A 44 -14.63 -4.42 10.11
N LYS A 45 -15.21 -5.28 10.95
CA LYS A 45 -14.77 -5.54 12.34
C LYS A 45 -13.25 -5.69 12.51
N ASN A 46 -12.54 -6.29 11.56
CA ASN A 46 -11.08 -6.49 11.63
C ASN A 46 -10.35 -6.11 10.33
N LYS A 47 -10.97 -5.27 9.48
CA LYS A 47 -10.45 -4.96 8.14
C LYS A 47 -10.36 -3.46 7.95
N TYR A 48 -9.22 -3.01 7.45
CA TYR A 48 -8.93 -1.61 7.22
C TYR A 48 -8.67 -1.38 5.73
N GLY A 49 -9.29 -0.34 5.20
CA GLY A 49 -9.07 0.15 3.85
C GLY A 49 -8.40 1.52 3.85
N LEU A 50 -7.97 1.94 2.66
CA LEU A 50 -7.42 3.27 2.46
C LEU A 50 -8.54 4.31 2.55
N LYS A 51 -8.35 5.32 3.41
CA LYS A 51 -9.18 6.53 3.43
C LYS A 51 -8.62 7.59 2.50
N MET A 52 -7.32 7.88 2.64
CA MET A 52 -6.62 8.85 1.82
C MET A 52 -5.09 8.74 1.99
N VAL A 53 -4.34 9.34 1.07
CA VAL A 53 -2.89 9.58 1.18
C VAL A 53 -2.63 11.07 1.35
N THR A 54 -1.78 11.46 2.31
CA THR A 54 -1.43 12.86 2.57
C THR A 54 0.06 13.03 2.89
N ALA A 55 0.60 14.23 2.69
CA ALA A 55 1.94 14.63 3.14
C ALA A 55 1.97 14.99 4.64
N GLU A 56 0.81 15.36 5.21
CA GLU A 56 0.69 15.76 6.60
C GLU A 56 0.58 14.53 7.51
N LYS A 57 1.36 14.51 8.60
CA LYS A 57 1.30 13.41 9.54
C LYS A 57 -0.04 13.46 10.29
N PRO A 58 -0.85 12.37 10.31
CA PRO A 58 -2.06 12.34 11.10
C PRO A 58 -1.76 12.38 12.61
N ASP A 59 -2.51 13.21 13.35
CA ASP A 59 -2.40 13.31 14.81
C ASP A 59 -3.03 12.12 15.54
N SER A 60 -3.96 11.42 14.88
CA SER A 60 -4.68 10.28 15.45
C SER A 60 -5.10 9.27 14.38
N GLY A 61 -5.62 8.13 14.82
CA GLY A 61 -6.05 7.04 13.95
C GLY A 61 -4.93 6.11 13.51
N VAL A 62 -5.28 5.15 12.66
CA VAL A 62 -4.31 4.19 12.10
C VAL A 62 -3.81 4.74 10.77
N PHE A 63 -2.49 4.82 10.63
CA PHE A 63 -1.85 5.27 9.40
C PHE A 63 -0.56 4.50 9.14
N LEU A 64 -0.15 4.46 7.87
CA LEU A 64 1.14 3.90 7.45
C LEU A 64 2.03 5.05 6.96
N LYS A 65 3.25 5.11 7.44
CA LYS A 65 4.28 6.05 6.97
C LYS A 65 5.05 5.39 5.84
N GLY A 66 5.18 6.10 4.72
CA GLY A 66 5.85 5.61 3.53
C GLY A 66 6.52 6.72 2.76
N ARG A 67 6.88 6.40 1.52
CA ARG A 67 7.43 7.37 0.58
C ARG A 67 6.73 7.26 -0.77
N MET A 68 6.50 8.42 -1.38
CA MET A 68 6.03 8.45 -2.76
C MET A 68 7.05 7.79 -3.67
N HIS A 69 6.55 6.96 -4.56
CA HIS A 69 7.31 6.34 -5.63
C HIS A 69 6.92 6.97 -6.97
N TYR A 70 7.05 6.23 -8.07
CA TYR A 70 6.65 6.73 -9.38
C TYR A 70 5.13 6.90 -9.48
N TYR A 71 4.69 7.72 -10.43
CA TYR A 71 3.30 7.74 -10.89
C TYR A 71 3.30 7.79 -12.41
N GLY A 72 2.24 7.30 -13.04
CA GLY A 72 2.19 7.25 -14.49
C GLY A 72 0.83 6.83 -15.01
N GLN A 73 0.64 7.06 -16.31
CA GLN A 73 -0.51 6.56 -17.05
C GLN A 73 -0.10 5.30 -17.80
N SER A 74 -1.02 4.35 -17.85
CA SER A 74 -0.86 3.17 -18.69
C SER A 74 -1.45 3.44 -20.07
N PRO A 75 -0.92 2.88 -21.16
CA PRO A 75 -1.57 2.94 -22.48
C PRO A 75 -3.01 2.42 -22.46
N TYR A 76 -3.34 1.56 -21.48
CA TYR A 76 -4.65 0.93 -21.31
C TYR A 76 -5.55 1.62 -20.28
N ASN A 77 -5.01 2.56 -19.49
CA ASN A 77 -5.75 3.32 -18.49
C ASN A 77 -5.32 4.79 -18.53
N PRO A 78 -6.17 5.71 -19.04
CA PRO A 78 -5.84 7.12 -19.12
C PRO A 78 -5.76 7.82 -17.76
N GLN A 79 -6.19 7.15 -16.67
CA GLN A 79 -6.05 7.68 -15.32
C GLN A 79 -4.62 7.49 -14.83
N THR A 80 -4.06 8.54 -14.22
CA THR A 80 -2.75 8.46 -13.58
C THR A 80 -2.86 7.63 -12.31
N THR A 81 -2.11 6.53 -12.27
CA THR A 81 -1.94 5.73 -11.06
C THR A 81 -0.70 6.23 -10.31
N TYR A 82 -0.85 6.40 -9.00
CA TYR A 82 0.20 6.85 -8.10
C TYR A 82 0.64 5.70 -7.22
N TYR A 83 1.96 5.53 -7.09
CA TYR A 83 2.54 4.46 -6.26
C TYR A 83 3.25 5.06 -5.05
N ALA A 84 3.08 4.43 -3.88
CA ALA A 84 3.77 4.79 -2.66
C ALA A 84 4.14 3.53 -1.88
N ASN A 85 5.35 3.48 -1.34
CA ASN A 85 5.84 2.31 -0.62
C ASN A 85 5.59 2.51 0.88
N PHE A 86 4.72 1.69 1.46
CA PHE A 86 4.34 1.74 2.87
C PHE A 86 4.75 0.48 3.63
N LEU A 87 4.79 -0.66 2.95
CA LEU A 87 4.92 -1.97 3.55
C LEU A 87 6.19 -2.68 3.05
N PRO A 88 6.68 -3.69 3.80
CA PRO A 88 7.76 -4.55 3.32
C PRO A 88 7.31 -5.32 2.08
N ASP A 89 8.13 -5.30 1.04
CA ASP A 89 7.86 -5.89 -0.26
C ASP A 89 8.24 -7.38 -0.34
N ARG A 90 9.11 -7.88 0.55
CA ARG A 90 9.56 -9.30 0.56
C ARG A 90 8.97 -10.09 1.73
N PHE A 91 8.35 -11.22 1.41
CA PHE A 91 7.80 -12.15 2.38
C PHE A 91 8.29 -13.58 2.14
N TYR A 92 8.71 -14.24 3.22
CA TYR A 92 9.14 -15.63 3.17
C TYR A 92 7.92 -16.56 3.18
N VAL A 93 7.93 -17.55 2.29
CA VAL A 93 6.90 -18.59 2.23
C VAL A 93 7.55 -19.98 2.29
N PRO A 94 6.88 -20.97 2.90
CA PRO A 94 7.31 -22.37 2.81
C PRO A 94 7.45 -22.82 1.34
N GLU A 95 8.36 -23.74 1.08
CA GLU A 95 8.58 -24.27 -0.27
C GLU A 95 7.30 -24.82 -0.90
N ASN A 96 7.15 -24.64 -2.22
CA ASN A 96 5.97 -25.07 -2.99
C ASN A 96 4.64 -24.37 -2.63
N THR A 97 4.64 -23.31 -1.83
CA THR A 97 3.43 -22.54 -1.51
C THR A 97 3.26 -21.25 -2.32
N GLY A 98 4.32 -20.79 -3.00
CA GLY A 98 4.31 -19.55 -3.79
C GLY A 98 3.23 -19.52 -4.89
N LYS A 99 3.07 -20.60 -5.65
CA LYS A 99 2.07 -20.69 -6.73
C LYS A 99 0.63 -20.51 -6.21
N ARG A 100 0.30 -21.17 -5.09
CA ARG A 100 -1.03 -21.04 -4.47
C ARG A 100 -1.27 -19.60 -4.01
N LEU A 101 -0.25 -18.94 -3.47
CA LEU A 101 -0.34 -17.55 -3.05
C LEU A 101 -0.59 -16.63 -4.26
N GLU A 102 0.12 -16.85 -5.37
CA GLU A 102 -0.08 -16.11 -6.62
C GLU A 102 -1.51 -16.25 -7.15
N ASP A 103 -2.02 -17.49 -7.21
CA ASP A 103 -3.38 -17.78 -7.68
C ASP A 103 -4.43 -17.08 -6.78
N LEU A 104 -4.30 -17.18 -5.45
CA LEU A 104 -5.17 -16.48 -4.51
C LEU A 104 -5.06 -14.96 -4.62
N SER A 105 -3.86 -14.44 -4.91
CA SER A 105 -3.64 -13.00 -5.11
C SER A 105 -4.39 -12.49 -6.35
N ARG A 106 -4.33 -13.24 -7.46
CA ARG A 106 -5.05 -12.90 -8.70
C ARG A 106 -6.57 -12.84 -8.51
N GLU A 107 -7.10 -13.72 -7.67
CA GLU A 107 -8.53 -13.76 -7.34
C GLU A 107 -8.94 -12.75 -6.25
N GLY A 108 -7.98 -11.95 -5.74
CA GLY A 108 -8.21 -10.99 -4.67
C GLY A 108 -8.61 -11.66 -3.35
N GLN A 109 -8.20 -12.91 -3.12
CA GLN A 109 -8.58 -13.75 -1.98
C GLN A 109 -7.64 -13.63 -0.78
N LEU A 110 -6.69 -12.68 -0.77
CA LEU A 110 -5.72 -12.51 0.31
C LEU A 110 -6.02 -11.30 1.20
N ILE A 111 -5.65 -11.41 2.47
CA ILE A 111 -5.60 -10.33 3.47
C ILE A 111 -4.23 -10.37 4.13
N ALA A 112 -3.59 -9.21 4.25
CA ALA A 112 -2.39 -9.02 5.04
C ALA A 112 -2.75 -8.70 6.50
N LYS A 113 -2.16 -9.42 7.45
CA LYS A 113 -2.20 -9.06 8.87
C LYS A 113 -0.99 -8.21 9.19
N ILE A 114 -1.22 -6.96 9.57
CA ILE A 114 -0.16 -5.98 9.80
C ILE A 114 -0.33 -5.42 11.20
N LYS A 115 0.77 -5.34 11.95
CA LYS A 115 0.83 -4.58 13.19
C LYS A 115 1.40 -3.20 12.89
N VAL A 116 0.70 -2.16 13.30
CA VAL A 116 1.10 -0.76 13.05
C VAL A 116 1.41 -0.08 14.37
N HIS A 117 2.53 0.65 14.42
CA HIS A 117 2.89 1.51 15.53
C HIS A 117 3.47 2.83 15.03
N ASN A 118 2.77 3.95 15.28
CA ASN A 118 3.19 5.30 14.90
C ASN A 118 3.63 5.42 13.42
N GLY A 119 2.86 4.82 12.50
CA GLY A 119 3.16 4.78 11.07
C GLY A 119 4.04 3.62 10.61
N TYR A 120 4.74 2.93 11.51
CA TYR A 120 5.61 1.82 11.15
C TYR A 120 4.83 0.52 11.16
N ALA A 121 4.87 -0.19 10.03
CA ALA A 121 4.19 -1.46 9.84
C ALA A 121 5.13 -2.64 9.91
N VAL A 122 4.66 -3.71 10.55
CA VAL A 122 5.29 -5.03 10.51
C VAL A 122 4.27 -6.01 9.97
N LEU A 123 4.57 -6.58 8.79
CA LEU A 123 3.80 -7.68 8.23
C LEU A 123 3.95 -8.90 9.15
N GLN A 124 2.82 -9.42 9.64
CA GLN A 124 2.79 -10.59 10.52
C GLN A 124 2.47 -11.86 9.73
N ASP A 125 1.55 -11.77 8.78
CA ASP A 125 0.98 -12.94 8.12
C ASP A 125 0.23 -12.53 6.84
N ILE A 126 0.02 -13.48 5.94
CA ILE A 126 -0.83 -13.35 4.77
C ILE A 126 -1.78 -14.54 4.76
N VAL A 127 -3.07 -14.24 4.84
CA VAL A 127 -4.11 -15.27 4.94
C VAL A 127 -5.12 -15.15 3.83
N GLN A 128 -5.79 -16.26 3.54
CA GLN A 128 -6.96 -16.25 2.69
C GLN A 128 -8.13 -15.54 3.41
N LYS A 129 -8.94 -14.80 2.65
CA LYS A 129 -10.17 -14.11 3.10
C LYS A 129 -11.18 -15.05 3.75
#